data_AF-A0A6V7LE07-F1
#
_entry.id   AF-A0A6V7LE07-F1
#
_cell.length_a   1.000
_cell.length_b   1.000
_cell.length_c   1.000
_cell.angle_alpha   90.00
_cell.angle_beta   90.00
_cell.angle_gamma   90.00
#
_symmetry.space_group_name_H-M   'P 1'
#
loop_
_entity.id
_entity.type
_entity.pdbx_description
1 polymer ?
#
loop_
_entity_poly.entity_id
_entity_poly.type
_entity_poly.pdbx_seq_one_letter_code
_entity_poly.pdbx_strand_id
1 'polypeptide(L)'
;TPNVRPALLNLCDALGCHVTVTGWDELFRLAYIASFECNSKPFSSEGTDTGQMFAELFQLLVTLSNECEIGGEWVVGAPLMELPLSEQIIVLHRLDHSVHTMRIWAIQESKLIAHTWELDTFFLLVKGDLVACIDELSYLK
;
A
#
# COMPACT_ATOMS: atom_id res chain seq x y z
N THR A 1 16.51 11.55 35.48
CA THR A 1 15.12 11.94 35.80
C THR A 1 14.20 10.76 35.49
N PRO A 2 13.34 10.30 36.43
CA PRO A 2 12.65 9.00 36.33
C PRO A 2 11.61 8.89 35.20
N ASN A 3 11.19 10.02 34.61
CA ASN A 3 10.06 10.07 33.68
C ASN A 3 10.46 10.19 32.20
N VAL A 4 11.75 10.19 31.87
CA VAL A 4 12.21 10.39 30.48
C VAL A 4 11.95 9.16 29.62
N ARG A 5 12.22 7.96 30.13
CA ARG A 5 12.05 6.71 29.36
C ARG A 5 10.58 6.44 28.99
N PRO A 6 9.59 6.48 29.92
CA PRO A 6 8.19 6.28 29.55
C PRO A 6 7.66 7.34 28.59
N ALA A 7 8.09 8.60 28.74
CA ALA A 7 7.69 9.68 27.84
C ALA A 7 8.24 9.49 26.42
N LEU A 8 9.48 9.00 26.28
CA LEU A 8 10.07 8.69 24.98
C LEU A 8 9.38 7.50 24.29
N LEU A 9 9.01 6.46 25.05
CA LEU A 9 8.26 5.33 24.51
C LEU A 9 6.88 5.77 23.99
N ASN A 10 6.11 6.49 24.81
CA ASN A 10 4.80 7.01 24.38
C ASN A 10 4.91 7.92 23.14
N LEU A 11 5.98 8.71 23.02
CA LEU A 11 6.22 9.53 21.85
C LEU A 11 6.53 8.68 20.61
N CYS A 12 7.36 7.65 20.74
CA CYS A 12 7.64 6.72 19.65
C CYS A 12 6.37 6.01 19.18
N ASP A 13 5.51 5.57 20.10
CA ASP A 13 4.28 4.85 19.77
C ASP A 13 3.28 5.76 19.06
N ALA A 14 3.12 6.99 19.56
CA ALA A 14 2.26 7.99 18.94
C ALA A 14 2.77 8.39 17.53
N LEU A 15 4.08 8.55 17.36
CA LEU A 15 4.68 8.84 16.06
C LEU A 15 4.58 7.66 15.10
N GLY A 16 4.77 6.43 15.59
CA GLY A 16 4.59 5.21 14.80
C GLY A 16 3.16 5.11 14.27
N CYS A 17 2.16 5.21 15.16
CA CYS A 17 0.75 5.21 14.78
C CYS A 17 0.42 6.36 13.80
N HIS A 18 0.95 7.56 14.03
CA HIS A 18 0.75 8.68 13.11
C HIS A 18 1.31 8.38 11.72
N VAL A 19 2.56 7.93 11.62
CA VAL A 19 3.24 7.64 10.35
C VAL A 19 2.54 6.52 9.58
N THR A 20 2.11 5.44 10.26
CA THR A 20 1.40 4.34 9.59
C THR A 20 0.02 4.75 9.08
N VAL A 21 -0.69 5.62 9.81
CA VAL A 21 -1.98 6.16 9.40
C VAL A 21 -1.83 7.13 8.24
N THR A 22 -0.94 8.12 8.35
CA THR A 22 -0.77 9.14 7.31
C THR A 22 -0.17 8.57 6.05
N GLY A 23 0.75 7.60 6.16
CA GLY A 23 1.40 6.97 5.00
C GLY A 23 0.38 6.24 4.12
N TRP A 24 -0.55 5.49 4.73
CA TRP A 24 -1.62 4.86 3.96
C TRP A 24 -2.58 5.90 3.37
N ASP A 25 -3.04 6.87 4.17
CA ASP A 25 -3.99 7.90 3.70
C ASP A 25 -3.45 8.68 2.48
N GLU A 26 -2.14 8.98 2.49
CA GLU A 26 -1.47 9.68 1.40
C GLU A 26 -1.35 8.81 0.15
N LEU A 27 -0.73 7.63 0.26
CA LEU A 27 -0.50 6.75 -0.89
C LEU A 27 -1.83 6.23 -1.47
N PHE A 28 -2.78 5.86 -0.62
CA PHE A 28 -4.11 5.43 -1.05
C PHE A 28 -4.82 6.55 -1.81
N ARG A 29 -4.74 7.80 -1.34
CA ARG A 29 -5.36 8.92 -2.03
C ARG A 29 -4.73 9.19 -3.38
N LEU A 30 -3.41 9.11 -3.49
CA LEU A 30 -2.71 9.27 -4.77
C LEU A 30 -3.14 8.21 -5.78
N ALA A 31 -3.06 6.93 -5.39
CA ALA A 31 -3.49 5.81 -6.24
C ALA A 31 -4.98 5.90 -6.59
N TYR A 32 -5.83 6.24 -5.62
CA TYR A 32 -7.27 6.40 -5.81
C TYR A 32 -7.56 7.52 -6.81
N ILE A 33 -7.02 8.72 -6.64
CA ILE A 33 -7.26 9.84 -7.58
C ILE A 33 -6.79 9.47 -8.99
N ALA A 34 -5.57 8.94 -9.12
CA ALA A 34 -5.04 8.50 -10.41
C ALA A 34 -5.95 7.47 -11.09
N SER A 35 -6.53 6.56 -10.30
CA SER A 35 -7.45 5.55 -10.81
C SER A 35 -8.76 6.08 -11.42
N PHE A 36 -9.21 7.28 -11.01
CA PHE A 36 -10.41 7.91 -11.61
C PHE A 36 -10.10 8.69 -12.89
N GLU A 37 -8.86 9.12 -13.07
CA GLU A 37 -8.46 9.84 -14.26
C GLU A 37 -8.44 8.92 -15.50
N CYS A 38 -8.41 7.59 -15.29
CA CYS A 38 -8.54 6.55 -16.31
C CYS A 38 -7.76 6.83 -17.61
N ASN A 39 -6.52 7.31 -17.44
CA ASN A 39 -5.64 7.73 -18.52
C ASN A 39 -4.21 7.32 -18.18
N SER A 40 -4.06 6.08 -17.69
CA SER A 40 -2.82 5.57 -17.11
C SER A 40 -1.74 5.59 -18.18
N LYS A 41 -0.75 6.44 -17.98
CA LYS A 41 0.31 6.66 -18.96
C LYS A 41 1.39 5.62 -18.73
N PRO A 42 2.06 5.16 -19.78
CA PRO A 42 3.30 4.40 -19.62
C PRO A 42 4.26 5.22 -18.74
N PHE A 43 4.59 4.68 -17.57
CA PHE A 43 5.60 5.26 -16.68
C PHE A 43 6.98 4.72 -17.04
N SER A 44 7.03 3.43 -17.36
CA SER A 44 8.21 2.72 -17.83
C SER A 44 7.81 1.66 -18.86
N SER A 45 8.77 0.86 -19.33
CA SER A 45 8.48 -0.35 -20.11
C SER A 45 7.83 -1.47 -19.29
N GLU A 46 7.69 -1.30 -17.97
CA GLU A 46 7.27 -2.32 -17.02
C GLU A 46 5.94 -1.99 -16.34
N GLY A 47 5.35 -0.81 -16.57
CA GLY A 47 4.07 -0.44 -15.97
C GLY A 47 3.61 0.99 -16.27
N THR A 48 2.44 1.33 -15.74
CA THR A 48 1.84 2.65 -15.80
C THR A 48 2.12 3.46 -14.53
N ASP A 49 1.89 4.77 -14.62
CA ASP A 49 2.00 5.68 -13.48
C ASP A 49 1.03 5.32 -12.36
N THR A 50 -0.23 5.04 -12.69
CA THR A 50 -1.24 4.58 -11.73
C THR A 50 -0.87 3.23 -11.11
N GLY A 51 -0.38 2.28 -11.93
CA GLY A 51 0.07 0.97 -11.45
C GLY A 51 1.22 1.07 -10.45
N GLN A 52 2.19 1.96 -10.69
CA GLN A 52 3.29 2.22 -9.78
C GLN A 52 2.80 2.74 -8.42
N MET A 53 1.81 3.64 -8.40
CA MET A 53 1.23 4.13 -7.13
C MET A 53 0.56 3.01 -6.33
N PHE A 54 -0.11 2.07 -6.99
CA PHE A 54 -0.68 0.89 -6.32
C PHE A 54 0.40 -0.06 -5.81
N ALA A 55 1.48 -0.28 -6.56
CA ALA A 55 2.60 -1.09 -6.11
C ALA A 55 3.26 -0.51 -4.84
N GLU A 56 3.51 0.80 -4.81
CA GLU A 56 4.05 1.49 -3.62
C GLU A 56 3.11 1.40 -2.40
N LEU A 57 1.80 1.54 -2.64
CA LEU A 57 0.79 1.36 -1.60
C LEU A 57 0.79 -0.08 -1.05
N PHE A 58 0.87 -1.10 -1.91
CA PHE A 58 0.95 -2.49 -1.47
C PHE A 58 2.25 -2.77 -0.73
N GLN A 59 3.39 -2.28 -1.21
CA GLN A 59 4.67 -2.40 -0.51
C GLN A 59 4.58 -1.86 0.92
N LEU A 60 3.99 -0.68 1.11
CA LEU A 60 3.77 -0.11 2.44
C LEU A 60 2.89 -1.03 3.29
N LEU A 61 1.73 -1.45 2.78
CA LEU A 61 0.77 -2.25 3.53
C LEU A 61 1.31 -3.63 3.90
N VAL A 62 2.05 -4.27 3.00
CA VAL A 62 2.70 -5.56 3.25
C VAL A 62 3.81 -5.42 4.29
N THR A 63 4.61 -4.34 4.21
CA THR A 63 5.61 -4.03 5.24
C THR A 63 4.96 -3.88 6.61
N LEU A 64 3.91 -3.05 6.71
CA LEU A 64 3.17 -2.83 7.96
C LEU A 64 2.52 -4.12 8.47
N SER A 65 1.93 -4.92 7.58
CA SER A 65 1.31 -6.21 7.94
C SER A 65 2.34 -7.17 8.51
N ASN A 66 3.50 -7.31 7.86
CA ASN A 66 4.56 -8.20 8.29
C ASN A 66 5.24 -7.73 9.58
N GLU A 67 5.38 -6.42 9.79
CA GLU A 67 5.87 -5.86 11.05
C GLU A 67 4.88 -6.09 12.22
N CYS A 68 3.58 -6.28 11.93
CA CYS A 68 2.61 -6.74 12.94
C CYS A 68 2.81 -8.20 13.34
N GLU A 69 3.55 -9.03 12.58
CA GLU A 69 3.74 -10.45 12.88
C GLU A 69 5.08 -10.79 13.54
N ILE A 70 6.12 -9.97 13.31
CA ILE A 70 7.46 -10.20 13.86
C ILE A 70 7.54 -9.66 15.29
N GLY A 71 7.24 -10.54 16.26
CA GLY A 71 7.59 -10.33 17.66
C GLY A 71 9.01 -10.80 17.96
N GLY A 72 10.00 -9.90 17.99
CA GLY A 72 11.35 -10.28 18.38
C GLY A 72 12.35 -9.12 18.36
N GLU A 73 12.73 -8.69 19.57
CA GLU A 73 13.85 -7.85 19.99
C GLU A 73 14.52 -6.92 18.94
N TRP A 74 14.56 -5.62 19.28
CA TRP A 74 15.37 -4.54 18.68
C TRP A 74 14.76 -3.77 17.49
N VAL A 75 13.75 -2.93 17.77
CA VAL A 75 13.60 -1.63 17.08
C VAL A 75 13.29 -0.56 18.14
N VAL A 76 13.90 0.63 18.00
CA VAL A 76 13.61 1.80 18.84
C VAL A 76 12.26 2.37 18.42
N GLY A 77 11.22 2.00 19.17
CA GLY A 77 9.80 2.28 18.99
C GLY A 77 9.02 1.03 19.41
N ALA A 78 7.85 1.14 20.05
CA ALA A 78 7.16 -0.09 20.47
C ALA A 78 6.95 -1.00 19.24
N PRO A 79 7.22 -2.32 19.36
CA PRO A 79 6.90 -3.27 18.30
C PRO A 79 5.46 -3.05 17.85
N LEU A 80 5.17 -3.06 16.54
CA LEU A 80 3.77 -2.92 16.05
C LEU A 80 2.85 -4.04 16.60
N MET A 81 3.42 -5.13 17.12
CA MET A 81 2.74 -6.15 17.93
C MET A 81 2.17 -5.67 19.28
N GLU A 82 2.69 -4.57 19.83
CA GLU A 82 2.14 -3.91 21.02
C GLU A 82 1.00 -2.93 20.66
N LEU A 83 0.73 -2.72 19.36
CA LEU A 83 -0.47 -2.00 18.97
C LEU A 83 -1.70 -2.84 19.32
N PRO A 84 -2.77 -2.21 19.82
CA PRO A 84 -4.00 -2.92 20.13
C PRO A 84 -4.50 -3.71 18.91
N LEU A 85 -5.15 -4.85 19.12
CA LEU A 85 -5.83 -5.65 18.08
C LEU A 85 -6.66 -4.79 17.10
N SER A 86 -7.21 -3.66 17.57
CA SER A 86 -7.94 -2.70 16.73
C SER A 86 -7.09 -2.09 15.62
N GLU A 87 -5.77 -1.94 15.79
CA GLU A 87 -4.87 -1.36 14.79
C GLU A 87 -4.41 -2.41 13.77
N GLN A 88 -4.19 -3.66 14.17
CA GLN A 88 -3.93 -4.78 13.24
C GLN A 88 -5.13 -5.01 12.30
N ILE A 89 -6.35 -4.96 12.85
CA ILE A 89 -7.60 -5.02 12.06
C ILE A 89 -7.64 -3.89 11.02
N ILE A 90 -7.15 -2.69 11.38
CA ILE A 90 -7.13 -1.55 10.46
C ILE A 90 -6.17 -1.78 9.29
N VAL A 91 -4.97 -2.33 9.51
CA VAL A 91 -4.01 -2.63 8.42
C VAL A 91 -4.60 -3.64 7.43
N LEU A 92 -5.19 -4.73 7.92
CA LEU A 92 -5.84 -5.73 7.07
C LEU A 92 -7.03 -5.14 6.31
N HIS A 93 -7.85 -4.32 6.96
CA HIS A 93 -8.97 -3.65 6.32
C HIS A 93 -8.52 -2.66 5.23
N ARG A 94 -7.44 -1.92 5.49
CA ARG A 94 -6.81 -1.03 4.50
C ARG A 94 -6.26 -1.79 3.31
N LEU A 95 -5.67 -2.97 3.53
CA LEU A 95 -5.23 -3.87 2.48
C LEU A 95 -6.39 -4.35 1.62
N ASP A 96 -7.48 -4.82 2.22
CA ASP A 96 -8.70 -5.24 1.52
C ASP A 96 -9.26 -4.11 0.64
N HIS A 97 -9.39 -2.90 1.20
CA HIS A 97 -9.85 -1.72 0.47
C HIS A 97 -8.92 -1.36 -0.70
N SER A 98 -7.60 -1.47 -0.52
CA SER A 98 -6.62 -1.14 -1.55
C SER A 98 -6.66 -2.15 -2.70
N VAL A 99 -6.73 -3.45 -2.39
CA VAL A 99 -6.90 -4.53 -3.39
C VAL A 99 -8.22 -4.36 -4.15
N HIS A 100 -9.31 -4.07 -3.44
CA HIS A 100 -10.61 -3.86 -4.06
C HIS A 100 -10.59 -2.69 -5.06
N THR A 101 -10.01 -1.56 -4.65
CA THR A 101 -9.89 -0.35 -5.47
C THR A 101 -9.04 -0.63 -6.71
N MET A 102 -7.85 -1.20 -6.54
CA MET A 102 -6.96 -1.61 -7.63
C MET A 102 -7.67 -2.50 -8.65
N ARG A 103 -8.43 -3.50 -8.17
CA ARG A 103 -9.17 -4.42 -9.04
C ARG A 103 -10.24 -3.70 -9.85
N ILE A 104 -10.98 -2.79 -9.24
CA ILE A 104 -12.00 -2.00 -9.96
C ILE A 104 -11.34 -1.15 -11.04
N TRP A 105 -10.26 -0.44 -10.69
CA TRP A 105 -9.49 0.37 -11.62
C TRP A 105 -8.99 -0.47 -12.81
N ALA A 106 -8.27 -1.57 -12.54
CA ALA A 106 -7.70 -2.40 -13.59
C ALA A 106 -8.77 -2.94 -14.56
N ILE A 107 -9.97 -3.29 -14.05
CA ILE A 107 -11.10 -3.72 -14.88
C ILE A 107 -11.64 -2.56 -15.74
N GLN A 108 -11.79 -1.37 -15.17
CA GLN A 108 -12.30 -0.20 -15.88
C GLN A 108 -11.31 0.26 -16.96
N GLU A 109 -10.04 0.37 -16.61
CA GLU A 109 -8.98 0.76 -17.52
C GLU A 109 -8.81 -0.23 -18.66
N SER A 110 -8.81 -1.54 -18.36
CA SER A 110 -8.80 -2.59 -19.38
C SER A 110 -9.96 -2.46 -20.39
N LYS A 111 -11.16 -2.11 -19.92
CA LYS A 111 -12.32 -1.91 -20.81
C LYS A 111 -12.13 -0.69 -21.71
N LEU A 112 -11.63 0.42 -21.17
CA LEU A 112 -11.36 1.63 -21.94
C LEU A 112 -10.30 1.38 -23.01
N ILE A 113 -9.18 0.76 -22.64
CA ILE A 113 -8.10 0.41 -23.57
C ILE A 113 -8.60 -0.56 -24.65
N ALA A 114 -9.43 -1.55 -24.30
CA ALA A 114 -9.99 -2.47 -25.28
C ALA A 114 -10.87 -1.75 -26.33
N HIS A 115 -11.52 -0.63 -25.96
CA HIS A 115 -12.29 0.19 -26.91
C HIS A 115 -11.40 1.02 -27.84
N THR A 116 -10.24 1.47 -27.39
CA THR A 116 -9.28 2.24 -28.22
C THR A 116 -8.29 1.36 -28.98
N TRP A 117 -8.24 0.06 -28.65
CA TRP A 117 -7.33 -0.93 -29.23
C TRP A 117 -5.84 -0.62 -28.99
N GLU A 118 -5.53 0.08 -27.90
CA GLU A 118 -4.15 0.37 -27.48
C GLU A 118 -3.53 -0.83 -26.76
N LEU A 119 -3.19 -1.86 -27.54
CA LEU A 119 -2.70 -3.14 -27.02
C LEU A 119 -1.41 -3.02 -26.20
N ASP A 120 -0.52 -2.08 -26.53
CA ASP A 120 0.72 -1.87 -25.77
C ASP A 120 0.40 -1.45 -24.33
N THR A 121 -0.50 -0.48 -24.15
CA THR A 121 -1.00 -0.04 -22.84
C THR A 121 -1.73 -1.16 -22.11
N PHE A 122 -2.49 -1.98 -22.83
CA PHE A 122 -3.15 -3.15 -22.25
C PHE A 122 -2.15 -4.15 -21.66
N PHE A 123 -1.04 -4.42 -22.37
CA PHE A 123 0.01 -5.29 -21.86
C PHE A 123 0.76 -4.69 -20.69
N LEU A 124 1.02 -3.38 -20.69
CA LEU A 124 1.60 -2.70 -19.52
C LEU A 124 0.71 -2.89 -18.29
N LEU A 125 -0.61 -2.78 -18.44
CA LEU A 125 -1.54 -3.00 -17.33
C LEU A 125 -1.57 -4.47 -16.86
N VAL A 126 -1.74 -5.42 -17.78
CA VAL A 126 -1.96 -6.83 -17.42
C VAL A 126 -0.67 -7.57 -17.05
N LYS A 127 0.45 -7.25 -17.72
CA LYS A 127 1.75 -7.92 -17.53
C LYS A 127 2.74 -7.09 -16.74
N GLY A 128 2.52 -5.78 -16.62
CA GLY A 128 3.27 -4.88 -15.74
C GLY A 128 2.55 -4.69 -14.43
N ASP A 129 1.56 -3.79 -14.41
CA ASP A 129 0.93 -3.29 -13.17
C ASP A 129 0.34 -4.40 -12.29
N LEU A 130 -0.45 -5.30 -12.88
CA LEU A 130 -1.04 -6.41 -12.12
C LEU A 130 0.03 -7.36 -11.57
N VAL A 131 1.09 -7.61 -12.32
CA VAL A 131 2.18 -8.50 -11.89
C VAL A 131 2.96 -7.84 -10.76
N ALA A 132 3.35 -6.57 -10.90
CA ALA A 132 4.04 -5.81 -9.86
C ALA A 132 3.24 -5.79 -8.55
N CYS A 133 1.93 -5.53 -8.63
CA CYS A 133 1.07 -5.55 -7.43
C CYS A 133 0.97 -6.94 -6.80
N ILE A 134 0.86 -8.01 -7.60
CA ILE A 134 0.83 -9.39 -7.10
C ILE A 134 2.16 -9.76 -6.46
N ASP A 135 3.27 -9.35 -7.07
CA ASP A 135 4.61 -9.60 -6.54
C ASP A 135 4.80 -8.94 -5.18
N GLU A 136 4.35 -7.69 -4.99
CA GLU A 136 4.33 -7.03 -3.68
C GLU A 136 3.48 -7.81 -2.67
N LEU A 137 2.26 -8.19 -3.04
CA LEU A 137 1.37 -8.98 -2.18
C LEU A 137 1.93 -10.38 -1.84
N SER A 138 2.82 -10.93 -2.67
CA SER A 138 3.44 -12.23 -2.43
C SER A 138 4.39 -12.23 -1.22
N TYR A 139 4.80 -11.05 -0.75
CA TYR A 139 5.63 -10.90 0.45
C TYR A 139 4.83 -10.92 1.76
N LEU A 140 3.49 -11.01 1.73
CA LEU A 140 2.69 -11.23 2.93
C LEU A 140 3.08 -12.57 3.59
N LYS A 141 3.30 -12.56 4.90
CA LYS A 141 3.73 -13.73 5.68
C LYS A 141 2.56 -14.56 6.22
#